data_AF-A0A5D3JFR4-F1
#
_entry.id   AF-A0A5D3JFR4-F1
#
_cell.length_a   1.000
_cell.length_b   1.000
_cell.length_c   1.000
_cell.angle_alpha   90.00
_cell.angle_beta   90.00
_cell.angle_gamma   90.00
#
_symmetry.space_group_name_H-M   'P 1'
#
loop_
_entity.id
_entity.type
_entity.pdbx_description
1 polymer ?
#
loop_
_entity_poly.entity_id
_entity_poly.type
_entity_poly.pdbx_seq_one_letter_code
_entity_poly.pdbx_strand_id
1 'polypeptide(L)' 'YIMHMLYHRQPRKVIQALAGHKDPRSMEVYTRVFALDMAATLAVPFTGDGRDAAEILRSLPPAG' A
#
# COMPACT_ATOMS: atom_id res chain seq x y z
N TYR A 1 -15.59 -0.78 -4.74
CA TYR A 1 -15.50 0.43 -5.58
C TYR A 1 -14.28 1.32 -5.25
N ILE A 2 -13.83 1.41 -3.99
CA ILE A 2 -12.63 2.19 -3.57
C ILE A 2 -11.40 1.93 -4.44
N MET A 3 -11.05 0.66 -4.71
CA MET A 3 -9.90 0.31 -5.55
C MET A 3 -9.99 0.89 -6.97
N HIS A 4 -11.16 0.79 -7.63
CA HIS A 4 -11.39 1.37 -8.95
C HIS A 4 -11.10 2.88 -8.96
N MET A 5 -11.56 3.61 -7.95
CA MET A 5 -11.30 5.04 -7.83
C MET A 5 -9.81 5.36 -7.63
N LEU A 6 -9.08 4.53 -6.90
CA LEU A 6 -7.63 4.67 -6.73
C LEU A 6 -6.88 4.48 -8.05
N TYR A 7 -7.24 3.47 -8.86
CA TYR A 7 -6.66 3.27 -10.20
C TYR A 7 -6.95 4.44 -11.15
N HIS A 8 -8.13 5.04 -11.06
CA HIS A 8 -8.48 6.26 -11.80
C HIS A 8 -7.94 7.55 -11.17
N ARG A 9 -7.00 7.43 -10.21
CA ARG A 9 -6.27 8.55 -9.58
C ARG A 9 -7.18 9.58 -8.91
N GLN A 10 -8.34 9.17 -8.41
CA GLN A 10 -9.16 10.04 -7.58
C GLN A 10 -8.42 10.38 -6.27
N PRO A 11 -8.50 11.62 -5.77
CA PRO A 11 -7.79 11.99 -4.56
C PRO A 11 -8.23 11.14 -3.37
N ARG A 12 -7.25 10.60 -2.61
CA ARG A 12 -7.52 9.72 -1.46
C ARG A 12 -8.50 10.32 -0.44
N LYS A 13 -8.42 11.63 -0.20
CA LYS A 13 -9.34 12.35 0.71
C LYS A 13 -10.80 12.32 0.22
N VAL A 14 -11.01 12.39 -1.09
CA VAL A 14 -12.35 12.31 -1.70
C VAL A 14 -12.90 10.89 -1.58
N ILE A 15 -12.08 9.89 -1.88
CA ILE A 15 -12.46 8.48 -1.74
C ILE A 15 -12.78 8.15 -0.27
N GLN A 16 -11.96 8.64 0.67
CA GLN A 16 -12.17 8.48 2.10
C GLN A 16 -13.53 9.07 2.55
N ALA A 17 -13.84 10.29 2.11
CA ALA A 17 -15.11 10.95 2.45
C ALA A 17 -16.31 10.19 1.87
N LEU A 18 -16.24 9.75 0.61
CA LEU A 18 -17.30 8.96 -0.04
C LEU A 18 -17.50 7.58 0.60
N ALA A 19 -16.43 6.96 1.10
CA ALA A 19 -16.50 5.72 1.85
C ALA A 19 -17.04 5.89 3.29
N GLY A 20 -17.26 7.13 3.76
CA GLY A 20 -17.70 7.41 5.13
C GLY A 20 -16.62 7.17 6.19
N HIS A 21 -15.35 7.07 5.77
CA HIS A 21 -14.23 6.76 6.63
C HIS A 21 -13.76 8.00 7.41
N LYS A 22 -13.94 7.99 8.73
CA LYS A 22 -13.52 9.11 9.59
C LYS A 22 -12.00 9.15 9.83
N ASP A 23 -11.38 7.98 10.01
CA ASP A 23 -9.94 7.86 10.28
C ASP A 23 -9.17 7.53 8.99
N PRO A 24 -8.13 8.29 8.61
CA PRO A 24 -7.27 7.97 7.46
C PRO A 24 -6.66 6.56 7.48
N ARG A 25 -6.43 5.97 8.66
CA ARG A 25 -5.89 4.59 8.79
C ARG A 25 -6.81 3.53 8.18
N SER A 26 -8.11 3.80 8.12
CA SER A 26 -9.06 2.91 7.43
C SER A 26 -8.84 2.82 5.90
N MET A 27 -7.99 3.68 5.33
CA MET A 27 -7.59 3.66 3.91
C MET A 27 -6.27 2.91 3.66
N GLU A 28 -5.59 2.45 4.71
CA GLU A 28 -4.20 1.99 4.62
C GLU A 28 -4.07 0.68 3.84
N VAL A 29 -5.00 -0.26 4.06
CA VAL A 29 -5.05 -1.54 3.31
C VAL A 29 -5.18 -1.29 1.81
N TYR A 30 -6.12 -0.42 1.40
CA TYR A 30 -6.34 -0.10 -0.01
C TYR A 30 -5.12 0.59 -0.65
N THR A 31 -4.50 1.51 0.10
CA THR A 31 -3.31 2.23 -0.39
C THR A 31 -2.11 1.30 -0.53
N ARG A 32 -1.91 0.36 0.41
CA ARG A 32 -0.81 -0.61 0.36
C ARG A 32 -0.96 -1.59 -0.81
N VAL A 33 -2.17 -2.13 -1.01
CA VAL A 33 -2.45 -3.02 -2.16
C VAL A 33 -2.27 -2.28 -3.49
N PHE A 34 -2.77 -1.05 -3.59
CA PHE A 34 -2.61 -0.23 -4.80
C PHE A 34 -1.14 0.07 -5.10
N ALA A 35 -0.34 0.43 -4.09
CA ALA A 35 1.09 0.69 -4.26
C ALA A 35 1.86 -0.55 -4.73
N LEU A 36 1.52 -1.73 -4.18
CA LEU A 36 2.12 -3.00 -4.59
C LEU A 36 1.83 -3.31 -6.06
N ASP A 37 0.56 -3.20 -6.48
CA ASP A 37 0.15 -3.48 -7.86
C ASP A 37 0.72 -2.47 -8.86
N MET A 38 0.79 -1.19 -8.48
CA MET A 38 1.46 -0.14 -9.25
C MET A 38 2.96 -0.44 -9.43
N ALA A 39 3.65 -0.90 -8.38
CA ALA A 39 5.07 -1.24 -8.47
C ALA A 39 5.31 -2.41 -9.43
N ALA A 40 4.46 -3.44 -9.37
CA ALA A 40 4.50 -4.57 -10.30
C ALA A 40 4.21 -4.14 -11.75
N THR A 41 3.18 -3.30 -11.95
CA THR A 41 2.79 -2.80 -13.28
C THR A 41 3.88 -1.93 -13.92
N LEU A 42 4.54 -1.10 -13.12
CA LEU A 42 5.65 -0.26 -13.58
C LEU A 42 6.97 -1.05 -13.70
N ALA A 43 6.92 -2.38 -13.52
CA ALA A 43 8.07 -3.27 -13.48
C ALA A 43 9.20 -2.75 -12.59
N VAL A 44 8.85 -2.05 -11.50
CA VAL A 44 9.82 -1.52 -10.55
C VAL A 44 10.52 -2.75 -9.95
N PRO A 45 11.81 -2.97 -10.25
CA PRO A 45 12.51 -4.10 -9.69
C PRO A 45 12.56 -3.91 -8.18
N PHE A 46 12.17 -4.94 -7.43
CA PHE A 46 12.59 -5.02 -6.03
C PHE A 46 14.09 -5.32 -6.08
N THR A 47 14.90 -4.27 -6.04
CA THR A 47 16.37 -4.38 -6.12
C THR A 47 17.01 -4.91 -4.85
N GLY A 48 16.22 -5.38 -3.88
CA GLY A 48 16.71 -5.99 -2.66
C GLY A 48 16.96 -7.48 -2.88
N ASP A 49 18.17 -7.93 -2.57
CA ASP A 49 18.45 -9.36 -2.51
C ASP A 49 17.52 -10.02 -1.48
N GLY A 50 17.00 -11.21 -1.81
CA GLY A 50 16.07 -11.92 -0.93
C GLY A 50 16.67 -12.24 0.45
N ARG A 51 17.99 -12.38 0.54
CA ARG A 51 18.73 -12.56 1.79
C ARG A 51 18.75 -11.29 2.63
N ASP A 52 19.01 -10.14 2.00
CA ASP A 52 19.01 -8.84 2.66
C ASP A 52 17.61 -8.52 3.21
N ALA A 53 16.57 -8.79 2.40
CA ALA A 53 15.18 -8.65 2.83
C ALA A 53 14.85 -9.55 4.03
N ALA A 54 15.32 -10.80 4.03
CA ALA A 54 15.12 -11.73 5.13
C ALA A 54 15.88 -11.30 6.40
N GLU A 55 17.09 -10.74 6.28
CA GLU A 55 17.84 -10.21 7.42
C GLU A 55 17.16 -8.98 8.02
N ILE A 56 16.66 -8.06 7.19
CA ILE A 56 15.88 -6.92 7.64
C ILE A 56 14.66 -7.39 8.43
N LEU A 57 13.88 -8.34 7.89
CA LEU A 57 12.70 -8.89 8.57
C LEU A 57 13.02 -9.55 9.91
N ARG A 58 14.17 -10.23 10.02
CA ARG A 58 14.63 -10.83 11.29
C ARG A 58 15.12 -9.80 12.30
N SER A 59 15.61 -8.65 11.83
CA SER A 59 16.09 -7.56 12.68
C SER A 59 14.96 -6.68 13.24
N LEU A 60 13.76 -6.76 12.67
CA LEU A 60 12.61 -6.01 13.17
C LEU A 60 12.15 -6.56 14.53
N PRO A 61 11.84 -5.68 15.50
CA PRO A 61 11.26 -6.11 16.75
C PRO A 61 9.93 -6.86 16.50
N PRO A 62 9.57 -7.83 17.35
CA PRO A 62 8.28 -8.51 17.22
C PRO A 62 7.17 -7.45 17.22
N ALA A 63 6.26 -7.56 16.25
CA ALA A 63 5.06 -6.73 16.24
C ALA A 63 4.29 -7.04 17.54
N GLY A 64 4.33 -6.09 18.48
CA GLY A 64 3.63 -6.17 19.75
C GLY A 64 2.12 -6.15 19.60
#